data_AF-A0A2W4K2E5-F1
#
_entry.id   AF-A0A2W4K2E5-F1
#
_cell.length_a   1.000
_cell.length_b   1.000
_cell.length_c   1.000
_cell.angle_alpha   90.00
_cell.angle_beta   90.00
_cell.angle_gamma   90.00
#
_symmetry.space_group_name_H-M   'P 1'
#
loop_
_entity.id
_entity.type
_entity.pdbx_description
1 polymer ?
#
loop_
_entity_poly.entity_id
_entity_poly.type
_entity_poly.pdbx_seq_one_letter_code
_entity_poly.pdbx_strand_id
1 'polypeptide(L)'
;MKIIKRLSFFFLGMFLVSLLLWMMVDIKEDIINNATSVQKKVEIHNINFYGFHDKKKVFSVHALSAWSGDDIDEAYLSDIVDGKIFALDGRILFQDLKAKKVYSNARYDSVFAENGISALFMSSAYAEEKSKQDKILIEAEQLKYDSFRKMTYIENNIKLTNAKTDIVADRAEIENEKNRATFFGNIILSNDDVVITANRLISYLDEERNIVTGGVTLYWLAEPSRNATDSRKAEIRSKETKITCQEMFYNKKKDEEFITFNYNIKVVQNNKILYGDMAFYNGKEKKFYLYGNVKIELTSLEWLLKDQTKKKLKDKESKEAIKEKTYITGDELVFNRDNNDIIIRGDVHVDQPKNEAFAGIVNYTDKNEQFTLLEAVKIRKKGKDWIDSEEAKMFLQEEVFEAMRRVVTEFTITKKK
;
A
#
# COMPACT_ATOMS: atom_id res chain seq x y z
N MET A 1 -16.99 -49.50 -5.15
CA MET A 1 -17.29 -49.37 -3.70
C MET A 1 -16.41 -48.36 -2.93
N LYS A 2 -15.14 -48.10 -3.30
CA LYS A 2 -14.28 -47.11 -2.60
C LYS A 2 -14.66 -45.63 -2.82
N ILE A 3 -15.25 -45.29 -3.97
CA ILE A 3 -15.63 -43.89 -4.32
C ILE A 3 -16.87 -43.44 -3.52
N ILE A 4 -17.86 -44.32 -3.34
CA ILE A 4 -19.08 -44.03 -2.58
C ILE A 4 -18.77 -43.77 -1.10
N LYS A 5 -17.81 -44.50 -0.51
CA LYS A 5 -17.35 -44.23 0.86
C LYS A 5 -16.68 -42.86 0.99
N ARG A 6 -15.88 -42.43 0.01
CA ARG A 6 -15.23 -41.10 0.04
C ARG A 6 -16.22 -39.94 -0.12
N LEU A 7 -17.25 -40.10 -0.95
CA LEU A 7 -18.32 -39.11 -1.07
C LEU A 7 -19.12 -39.00 0.25
N SER A 8 -19.44 -40.13 0.88
CA SER A 8 -20.17 -40.17 2.15
C SER A 8 -19.44 -39.43 3.28
N PHE A 9 -18.12 -39.57 3.39
CA PHE A 9 -17.32 -38.82 4.38
C PHE A 9 -17.26 -37.32 4.09
N PHE A 10 -17.23 -36.92 2.81
CA PHE A 10 -17.24 -35.51 2.43
C PHE A 10 -18.56 -34.82 2.80
N PHE A 11 -19.70 -35.45 2.50
CA PHE A 11 -21.01 -34.92 2.87
C PHE A 11 -21.26 -34.90 4.37
N LEU A 12 -20.80 -35.94 5.10
CA LEU A 12 -20.88 -35.97 6.56
C LEU A 12 -20.03 -34.85 7.19
N GLY A 13 -18.85 -34.58 6.62
CA GLY A 13 -17.99 -33.47 7.03
C GLY A 13 -18.65 -32.11 6.81
N MET A 14 -19.23 -31.86 5.62
CA MET A 14 -19.95 -30.61 5.37
C MET A 14 -21.17 -30.45 6.28
N PHE A 15 -21.91 -31.53 6.55
CA PHE A 15 -23.07 -31.49 7.42
C PHE A 15 -22.68 -31.17 8.88
N LEU A 16 -21.60 -31.76 9.39
CA LEU A 16 -21.07 -31.43 10.72
C LEU A 16 -20.58 -29.99 10.81
N VAL A 17 -19.93 -29.48 9.76
CA VAL A 17 -19.49 -28.08 9.71
C VAL A 17 -20.69 -27.14 9.63
N SER A 18 -21.73 -27.45 8.84
CA SER A 18 -22.93 -26.61 8.80
C SER A 18 -23.73 -26.67 10.10
N LEU A 19 -23.78 -27.82 10.77
CA LEU A 19 -24.42 -27.98 12.08
C LEU A 19 -23.67 -27.19 13.15
N LEU A 20 -22.33 -27.22 13.15
CA LEU A 20 -21.51 -26.41 14.03
C LEU A 20 -21.70 -24.92 13.77
N LEU A 21 -21.73 -24.49 12.49
CA LEU A 21 -21.98 -23.09 12.14
C LEU A 21 -23.38 -22.64 12.55
N TRP A 22 -24.40 -23.49 12.37
CA TRP A 22 -25.77 -23.22 12.82
C TRP A 22 -25.86 -23.09 14.35
N MET A 23 -25.23 -24.00 15.09
CA MET A 23 -25.12 -23.90 16.55
C MET A 23 -24.37 -22.65 17.01
N MET A 24 -23.35 -22.19 16.29
CA MET A 24 -22.65 -20.95 16.63
C MET A 24 -23.48 -19.68 16.33
N VAL A 25 -24.35 -19.72 15.32
CA VAL A 25 -25.30 -18.62 15.03
C VAL A 25 -26.38 -18.56 16.10
N ASP A 26 -26.97 -19.70 16.49
CA ASP A 26 -27.96 -19.77 17.57
C ASP A 26 -27.38 -19.32 18.92
N ILE A 27 -26.13 -19.71 19.26
CA ILE A 27 -25.47 -19.22 20.48
C ILE A 27 -25.29 -17.69 20.45
N LYS A 28 -25.02 -17.11 19.28
CA LYS A 28 -24.85 -15.65 19.15
C LYS A 28 -26.19 -14.92 19.25
N GLU A 29 -27.26 -15.46 18.68
CA GLU A 29 -28.62 -14.92 18.83
C GLU A 29 -29.17 -15.11 20.24
N ASP A 30 -28.93 -16.25 20.92
CA ASP A 30 -29.39 -16.48 22.29
C ASP A 30 -28.66 -15.61 23.32
N ILE A 31 -27.35 -15.33 23.13
CA ILE A 31 -26.62 -14.41 24.01
C ILE A 31 -27.12 -12.97 23.84
N ILE A 32 -27.47 -12.57 22.61
CA ILE A 32 -27.94 -11.21 22.30
C ILE A 32 -29.42 -11.02 22.69
N ASN A 33 -30.26 -12.05 22.50
CA ASN A 33 -31.69 -11.98 22.81
C ASN A 33 -31.97 -12.19 24.32
N ASN A 34 -31.20 -13.01 25.05
CA ASN A 34 -31.38 -13.16 26.50
C ASN A 34 -30.91 -11.94 27.31
N ALA A 35 -30.16 -11.02 26.71
CA ALA A 35 -29.88 -9.72 27.33
C ALA A 35 -31.15 -8.86 27.52
N THR A 36 -32.27 -9.18 26.84
CA THR A 36 -33.53 -8.41 26.95
C THR A 36 -34.46 -8.85 28.09
N SER A 37 -34.14 -9.93 28.82
CA SER A 37 -34.89 -10.34 30.02
C SER A 37 -34.06 -10.39 31.30
N VAL A 38 -32.83 -9.87 31.29
CA VAL A 38 -32.06 -9.74 32.54
C VAL A 38 -32.74 -8.69 33.40
N GLN A 39 -33.37 -9.13 34.48
CA GLN A 39 -34.02 -8.22 35.41
C GLN A 39 -32.95 -7.34 36.06
N LYS A 40 -33.03 -6.02 35.85
CA LYS A 40 -32.16 -5.06 36.53
C LYS A 40 -32.37 -5.19 38.04
N LYS A 41 -31.32 -5.58 38.77
CA LYS A 41 -31.35 -5.66 40.24
C LYS A 41 -30.82 -4.39 40.89
N VAL A 42 -29.80 -3.80 40.28
CA VAL A 42 -29.17 -2.56 40.74
C VAL A 42 -29.02 -1.63 39.55
N GLU A 43 -29.39 -0.36 39.75
CA GLU A 43 -29.21 0.72 38.77
C GLU A 43 -28.58 1.91 39.48
N ILE A 44 -27.53 2.47 38.88
CA ILE A 44 -26.76 3.58 39.44
C ILE A 44 -26.56 4.61 38.34
N HIS A 45 -26.71 5.88 38.68
CA HIS A 45 -26.48 7.01 37.77
C HIS A 45 -25.19 7.74 38.08
N ASN A 46 -24.58 8.32 37.04
CA ASN A 46 -23.39 9.17 37.13
C ASN A 46 -22.25 8.50 37.92
N ILE A 47 -21.84 7.31 37.49
CA ILE A 47 -20.92 6.44 38.22
C ILE A 47 -19.52 6.45 37.61
N ASN A 48 -18.51 6.29 38.48
CA ASN A 48 -17.17 5.89 38.08
C ASN A 48 -17.00 4.40 38.32
N PHE A 49 -16.66 3.67 37.27
CA PHE A 49 -16.47 2.23 37.31
C PHE A 49 -15.01 1.88 37.04
N TYR A 50 -14.47 0.92 37.80
CA TYR A 50 -13.07 0.53 37.70
C TYR A 50 -12.97 -1.00 37.64
N GLY A 51 -12.17 -1.51 36.71
CA GLY A 51 -11.81 -2.92 36.67
C GLY A 51 -10.36 -3.15 37.06
N PHE A 52 -10.11 -4.27 37.75
CA PHE A 52 -8.79 -4.66 38.20
C PHE A 52 -8.50 -6.12 37.84
N HIS A 53 -7.26 -6.38 37.41
CA HIS A 53 -6.69 -7.72 37.25
C HIS A 53 -5.42 -7.78 38.11
N ASP A 54 -5.31 -8.74 39.02
CA ASP A 54 -4.17 -8.87 39.94
C ASP A 54 -3.78 -7.55 40.66
N LYS A 55 -4.80 -6.84 41.19
CA LYS A 55 -4.67 -5.52 41.85
C LYS A 55 -4.19 -4.38 40.94
N LYS A 56 -4.03 -4.63 39.64
CA LYS A 56 -3.69 -3.61 38.65
C LYS A 56 -4.94 -3.17 37.92
N LYS A 57 -5.10 -1.86 37.76
CA LYS A 57 -6.24 -1.29 37.03
C LYS A 57 -6.12 -1.64 35.55
N VAL A 58 -7.17 -2.23 34.97
CA VAL A 58 -7.25 -2.59 33.55
C VAL A 58 -8.20 -1.69 32.77
N PHE A 59 -9.18 -1.06 33.45
CA PHE A 59 -9.97 0.02 32.87
C PHE A 59 -10.54 0.95 33.94
N SER A 60 -10.90 2.15 33.52
CA SER A 60 -11.68 3.11 34.29
C SER A 60 -12.64 3.85 33.38
N VAL A 61 -13.92 3.90 33.73
CA VAL A 61 -14.97 4.44 32.88
C VAL A 61 -15.90 5.33 33.71
N HIS A 62 -16.27 6.49 33.16
CA HIS A 62 -17.33 7.33 33.69
C HIS A 62 -18.58 7.17 32.81
N ALA A 63 -19.69 6.73 33.42
CA ALA A 63 -20.94 6.42 32.74
C ALA A 63 -22.12 7.20 33.34
N LEU A 64 -23.07 7.61 32.51
CA LEU A 64 -24.30 8.25 33.00
C LEU A 64 -25.24 7.26 33.67
N SER A 65 -25.21 6.00 33.26
CA SER A 65 -25.93 4.93 33.95
C SER A 65 -25.17 3.61 33.92
N ALA A 66 -25.35 2.80 34.95
CA ALA A 66 -24.90 1.43 35.00
C ALA A 66 -25.95 0.56 35.68
N TRP A 67 -26.06 -0.69 35.25
CA TRP A 67 -26.88 -1.69 35.92
C TRP A 67 -26.19 -3.05 35.93
N SER A 68 -26.61 -3.91 36.86
CA SER A 68 -26.18 -5.30 36.94
C SER A 68 -27.40 -6.21 37.21
N GLY A 69 -27.32 -7.43 36.70
CA GLY A 69 -28.36 -8.45 36.79
C GLY A 69 -28.09 -9.45 37.90
N ASP A 70 -28.33 -10.73 37.62
CA ASP A 70 -28.06 -11.83 38.56
C ASP A 70 -26.57 -12.20 38.64
N ASP A 71 -25.83 -12.03 37.54
CA ASP A 71 -24.39 -12.26 37.51
C ASP A 71 -23.65 -11.00 37.98
N ILE A 72 -23.08 -11.09 39.18
CA ILE A 72 -22.29 -10.02 39.79
C ILE A 72 -20.98 -9.76 39.05
N ASP A 73 -20.53 -10.71 38.20
CA ASP A 73 -19.34 -10.56 37.38
C ASP A 73 -19.60 -9.67 36.15
N GLU A 74 -20.86 -9.33 35.88
CA GLU A 74 -21.29 -8.52 34.74
C GLU A 74 -21.81 -7.14 35.15
N ALA A 75 -21.28 -6.11 34.47
CA ALA A 75 -21.78 -4.75 34.57
C ALA A 75 -22.07 -4.20 33.18
N TYR A 76 -23.25 -3.61 33.04
CA TYR A 76 -23.73 -2.97 31.83
C TYR A 76 -23.76 -1.46 32.05
N LEU A 77 -22.88 -0.76 31.36
CA LEU A 77 -22.75 0.69 31.45
C LEU A 77 -23.34 1.32 30.18
N SER A 78 -24.01 2.47 30.32
CA SER A 78 -24.56 3.22 29.19
C SER A 78 -24.12 4.69 29.24
N ASP A 79 -23.95 5.25 28.05
CA ASP A 79 -23.48 6.61 27.78
C ASP A 79 -22.16 6.92 28.48
N ILE A 80 -21.10 6.29 27.96
CA ILE A 80 -19.73 6.53 28.41
C ILE A 80 -19.24 7.87 27.89
N VAL A 81 -18.90 8.76 28.82
CA VAL A 81 -18.45 10.12 28.52
C VAL A 81 -16.93 10.27 28.58
N ASP A 82 -16.27 9.44 29.37
CA ASP A 82 -14.81 9.33 29.48
C ASP A 82 -14.43 7.91 29.90
N GLY A 83 -13.31 7.42 29.39
CA GLY A 83 -12.83 6.10 29.73
C GLY A 83 -11.37 5.89 29.36
N LYS A 84 -10.73 4.98 30.10
CA LYS A 84 -9.35 4.57 29.89
C LYS A 84 -9.25 3.06 29.95
N ILE A 85 -8.44 2.50 29.08
CA ILE A 85 -8.05 1.08 29.09
C ILE A 85 -6.55 1.03 29.31
N PHE A 86 -6.12 0.12 30.18
CA PHE A 86 -4.74 -0.03 30.60
C PHE A 86 -4.20 -1.41 30.23
N ALA A 87 -2.93 -1.45 29.85
CA ALA A 87 -2.16 -2.68 29.78
C ALA A 87 -1.87 -3.23 31.19
N LEU A 88 -1.47 -4.50 31.28
CA LEU A 88 -1.15 -5.17 32.56
C LEU A 88 0.10 -4.60 33.27
N ASP A 89 0.90 -3.77 32.61
CA ASP A 89 2.00 -3.02 33.22
C ASP A 89 1.58 -1.62 33.71
N GLY A 90 0.31 -1.24 33.53
CA GLY A 90 -0.24 0.05 33.93
C GLY A 90 -0.15 1.14 32.88
N ARG A 91 0.47 0.89 31.70
CA ARG A 91 0.45 1.84 30.59
C ARG A 91 -0.97 2.03 30.07
N ILE A 92 -1.30 3.25 29.67
CA ILE A 92 -2.58 3.57 29.03
C ILE A 92 -2.52 3.06 27.59
N LEU A 93 -3.48 2.25 27.17
CA LEU A 93 -3.67 1.81 25.79
C LEU A 93 -4.66 2.72 25.05
N PHE A 94 -5.76 3.06 25.74
CA PHE A 94 -6.80 3.95 25.23
C PHE A 94 -7.15 5.00 26.26
N GLN A 95 -7.38 6.23 25.80
CA GLN A 95 -7.87 7.35 26.62
C GLN A 95 -9.03 8.05 25.90
N ASP A 96 -9.78 8.86 26.65
CA ASP A 96 -10.94 9.59 26.17
C ASP A 96 -11.96 8.68 25.47
N LEU A 97 -12.09 7.44 25.95
CA LEU A 97 -13.02 6.44 25.41
C LEU A 97 -14.46 6.92 25.63
N LYS A 98 -15.21 7.02 24.55
CA LYS A 98 -16.65 7.30 24.51
C LYS A 98 -17.35 6.17 23.77
N ALA A 99 -18.51 5.76 24.27
CA ALA A 99 -19.34 4.72 23.68
C ALA A 99 -20.76 4.80 24.26
N LYS A 100 -21.78 4.36 23.51
CA LYS A 100 -23.15 4.30 24.07
C LYS A 100 -23.33 3.18 25.06
N LYS A 101 -22.63 2.05 24.88
CA LYS A 101 -22.69 0.93 25.81
C LYS A 101 -21.31 0.36 26.05
N VAL A 102 -21.06 -0.01 27.30
CA VAL A 102 -19.90 -0.81 27.69
C VAL A 102 -20.38 -1.97 28.53
N TYR A 103 -19.89 -3.15 28.20
CA TYR A 103 -20.02 -4.37 28.97
C TYR A 103 -18.65 -4.71 29.53
N SER A 104 -18.58 -4.99 30.82
CA SER A 104 -17.40 -5.57 31.44
C SER A 104 -17.73 -6.92 32.05
N ASN A 105 -16.85 -7.89 31.82
CA ASN A 105 -16.93 -9.19 32.46
C ASN A 105 -15.66 -9.44 33.28
N ALA A 106 -15.82 -9.49 34.59
CA ALA A 106 -14.71 -9.70 35.52
C ALA A 106 -14.08 -11.10 35.41
N ARG A 107 -14.84 -12.12 35.01
CA ARG A 107 -14.36 -13.50 34.85
C ARG A 107 -13.39 -13.65 33.67
N TYR A 108 -13.59 -12.87 32.61
CA TYR A 108 -12.77 -12.93 31.40
C TYR A 108 -11.78 -11.76 31.29
N ASP A 109 -11.69 -10.92 32.32
CA ASP A 109 -10.86 -9.71 32.35
C ASP A 109 -10.94 -8.90 31.05
N SER A 110 -12.18 -8.70 30.58
CA SER A 110 -12.45 -8.10 29.28
C SER A 110 -13.42 -6.93 29.37
N VAL A 111 -13.21 -5.97 28.48
CA VAL A 111 -14.07 -4.80 28.31
C VAL A 111 -14.52 -4.77 26.86
N PHE A 112 -15.82 -4.62 26.66
CA PHE A 112 -16.45 -4.51 25.36
C PHE A 112 -17.22 -3.20 25.29
N ALA A 113 -16.88 -2.35 24.33
CA ALA A 113 -17.60 -1.12 24.02
C ALA A 113 -18.33 -1.32 22.68
N GLU A 114 -19.53 -0.75 22.57
CA GLU A 114 -20.34 -0.83 21.34
C GLU A 114 -21.17 0.44 21.06
N ASN A 115 -21.65 0.54 19.81
CA ASN A 115 -22.56 1.55 19.27
C ASN A 115 -21.95 2.97 19.25
N GLY A 116 -21.05 3.21 18.30
CA GLY A 116 -20.38 4.51 18.11
C GLY A 116 -19.29 4.78 19.14
N ILE A 117 -18.11 4.21 18.89
CA ILE A 117 -16.92 4.33 19.72
C ILE A 117 -16.05 5.44 19.20
N SER A 118 -15.51 6.24 20.12
CA SER A 118 -14.43 7.19 19.85
C SER A 118 -13.40 7.08 20.96
N ALA A 119 -12.14 6.85 20.63
CA ALA A 119 -11.06 6.75 21.60
C ALA A 119 -9.73 7.19 21.02
N LEU A 120 -8.84 7.70 21.87
CA LEU A 120 -7.45 7.97 21.50
C LEU A 120 -6.59 6.77 21.88
N PHE A 121 -5.96 6.13 20.89
CA PHE A 121 -5.00 5.07 21.11
C PHE A 121 -3.60 5.62 21.37
N MET A 122 -2.92 4.98 22.33
CA MET A 122 -1.60 5.32 22.82
C MET A 122 -0.67 4.14 22.52
N SER A 123 0.27 4.29 21.58
CA SER A 123 1.25 3.21 21.30
C SER A 123 2.28 3.11 22.42
N SER A 124 3.08 2.04 22.45
CA SER A 124 4.07 1.85 23.51
C SER A 124 5.29 2.77 23.44
N ALA A 125 5.71 3.20 22.24
CA ALA A 125 6.84 4.10 22.04
C ALA A 125 6.69 5.43 22.81
N TYR A 126 5.49 5.69 23.30
CA TYR A 126 5.09 6.83 24.12
C TYR A 126 5.59 6.77 25.58
N ALA A 127 5.97 5.59 26.09
CA ALA A 127 6.28 5.43 27.51
C ALA A 127 7.66 5.98 27.91
N GLU A 128 8.58 6.20 26.96
CA GLU A 128 9.98 6.53 27.27
C GLU A 128 10.40 7.98 26.96
N GLU A 129 9.78 8.70 26.01
CA GLU A 129 10.17 10.09 25.71
C GLU A 129 8.98 11.06 25.55
N LYS A 130 8.96 12.14 26.35
CA LYS A 130 8.00 13.26 26.31
C LYS A 130 8.17 14.17 25.08
N SER A 131 8.32 13.63 23.88
CA SER A 131 8.41 14.43 22.65
C SER A 131 7.16 14.24 21.76
N LYS A 132 6.84 15.26 20.96
CA LYS A 132 5.58 15.51 20.23
C LYS A 132 4.83 14.24 19.77
N GLN A 133 3.63 14.10 20.33
CA GLN A 133 2.69 12.97 20.24
C GLN A 133 1.99 12.88 18.87
N ASP A 134 1.98 11.70 18.23
CA ASP A 134 1.08 11.39 17.10
C ASP A 134 -0.13 10.58 17.60
N LYS A 135 -0.97 11.19 18.45
CA LYS A 135 -2.22 10.59 18.95
C LYS A 135 -3.04 10.04 17.78
N ILE A 136 -3.49 8.79 17.91
CA ILE A 136 -4.36 8.15 16.90
C ILE A 136 -5.79 8.15 17.43
N LEU A 137 -6.66 8.91 16.78
CA LEU A 137 -8.10 8.84 17.00
C LEU A 137 -8.64 7.58 16.32
N ILE A 138 -9.40 6.78 17.06
CA ILE A 138 -10.12 5.61 16.56
C ILE A 138 -11.61 5.90 16.66
N GLU A 139 -12.31 5.69 15.54
CA GLU A 139 -13.76 5.64 15.44
C GLU A 139 -14.17 4.26 14.92
N ALA A 140 -15.15 3.61 15.54
CA ALA A 140 -15.64 2.28 15.15
C ALA A 140 -17.02 1.99 15.79
N GLU A 141 -17.67 0.88 15.43
CA GLU A 141 -18.88 0.45 16.16
C GLU A 141 -18.58 -0.43 17.37
N GLN A 142 -17.49 -1.21 17.35
CA GLN A 142 -17.18 -2.19 18.38
C GLN A 142 -15.69 -2.18 18.75
N LEU A 143 -15.40 -2.29 20.04
CA LEU A 143 -14.05 -2.41 20.59
C LEU A 143 -14.08 -3.41 21.73
N LYS A 144 -13.23 -4.43 21.66
CA LYS A 144 -13.03 -5.41 22.72
C LYS A 144 -11.57 -5.40 23.14
N TYR A 145 -11.31 -5.17 24.43
CA TYR A 145 -10.02 -5.46 25.03
C TYR A 145 -10.08 -6.77 25.81
N ASP A 146 -9.19 -7.70 25.46
CA ASP A 146 -8.98 -8.98 26.13
C ASP A 146 -7.61 -8.95 26.82
N SER A 147 -7.59 -8.72 28.13
CA SER A 147 -6.34 -8.55 28.87
C SER A 147 -5.57 -9.85 29.03
N PHE A 148 -6.25 -11.01 29.03
CA PHE A 148 -5.62 -12.32 29.10
C PHE A 148 -4.80 -12.60 27.84
N ARG A 149 -5.39 -12.36 26.66
CA ARG A 149 -4.70 -12.50 25.36
C ARG A 149 -3.83 -11.29 25.02
N LYS A 150 -4.01 -10.18 25.75
CA LYS A 150 -3.36 -8.89 25.51
C LYS A 150 -3.66 -8.36 24.11
N MET A 151 -4.88 -8.60 23.66
CA MET A 151 -5.37 -8.27 22.33
C MET A 151 -6.46 -7.21 22.41
N THR A 152 -6.46 -6.30 21.45
CA THR A 152 -7.62 -5.43 21.18
C THR A 152 -8.22 -5.80 19.83
N TYR A 153 -9.54 -5.99 19.80
CA TYR A 153 -10.31 -6.21 18.59
C TYR A 153 -11.17 -4.98 18.34
N ILE A 154 -11.19 -4.51 17.09
CA ILE A 154 -12.00 -3.38 16.66
C ILE A 154 -12.77 -3.85 15.42
N GLU A 155 -14.07 -3.61 15.37
CA GLU A 155 -14.93 -4.11 14.29
C GLU A 155 -15.95 -3.06 13.82
N ASN A 156 -16.24 -3.13 12.52
CA ASN A 156 -17.23 -2.36 11.77
C ASN A 156 -16.95 -0.85 11.70
N ASN A 157 -16.89 -0.33 10.46
CA ASN A 157 -16.70 1.10 10.15
C ASN A 157 -15.46 1.70 10.84
N ILE A 158 -14.34 0.99 10.81
CA ILE A 158 -13.14 1.46 11.49
C ILE A 158 -12.56 2.63 10.73
N LYS A 159 -12.30 3.71 11.43
CA LYS A 159 -11.53 4.85 10.96
C LYS A 159 -10.48 5.23 12.00
N LEU A 160 -9.22 5.21 11.59
CA LEU A 160 -8.09 5.70 12.36
C LEU A 160 -7.62 6.99 11.72
N THR A 161 -7.42 8.03 12.53
CA THR A 161 -6.91 9.32 12.07
C THR A 161 -5.77 9.77 12.98
N ASN A 162 -4.63 10.13 12.39
CA ASN A 162 -3.57 10.87 13.06
C ASN A 162 -3.22 12.15 12.28
N ALA A 163 -2.16 12.85 12.66
CA ALA A 163 -1.79 14.12 12.02
C ALA A 163 -1.40 14.01 10.54
N LYS A 164 -1.08 12.81 10.04
CA LYS A 164 -0.51 12.59 8.70
C LYS A 164 -1.24 11.54 7.88
N THR A 165 -2.06 10.69 8.50
CA THR A 165 -2.55 9.48 7.87
C THR A 165 -3.92 9.11 8.41
N ASP A 166 -4.79 8.72 7.49
CA ASP A 166 -6.08 8.10 7.74
C ASP A 166 -6.03 6.63 7.30
N ILE A 167 -6.66 5.75 8.08
CA ILE A 167 -6.86 4.34 7.73
C ILE A 167 -8.34 4.00 7.93
N VAL A 168 -8.98 3.47 6.89
CA VAL A 168 -10.32 2.88 6.95
C VAL A 168 -10.21 1.37 6.74
N ALA A 169 -10.96 0.57 7.51
CA ALA A 169 -11.00 -0.89 7.39
C ALA A 169 -12.30 -1.48 7.97
N ASP A 170 -12.56 -2.77 7.71
CA ASP A 170 -13.72 -3.47 8.28
C ASP A 170 -13.43 -4.02 9.69
N ARG A 171 -12.20 -4.53 9.90
CA ARG A 171 -11.75 -5.12 11.17
C ARG A 171 -10.28 -4.76 11.45
N ALA A 172 -9.94 -4.59 12.74
CA ALA A 172 -8.57 -4.49 13.20
C ALA A 172 -8.31 -5.35 14.44
N GLU A 173 -7.10 -5.88 14.53
CA GLU A 173 -6.58 -6.63 15.67
C GLU A 173 -5.26 -6.00 16.11
N ILE A 174 -5.13 -5.66 17.39
CA ILE A 174 -3.92 -5.05 17.96
C ILE A 174 -3.32 -5.99 19.01
N GLU A 175 -2.11 -6.47 18.73
CA GLU A 175 -1.26 -7.17 19.69
C GLU A 175 -0.52 -6.14 20.55
N ASN A 176 -1.09 -5.80 21.70
CA ASN A 176 -0.62 -4.68 22.53
C ASN A 176 0.82 -4.85 23.05
N GLU A 177 1.29 -6.08 23.27
CA GLU A 177 2.67 -6.32 23.69
C GLU A 177 3.70 -6.20 22.56
N LYS A 178 3.29 -6.52 21.33
CA LYS A 178 4.19 -6.47 20.16
C LYS A 178 4.04 -5.18 19.39
N ASN A 179 3.13 -4.30 19.83
CA ASN A 179 2.74 -3.08 19.13
C ASN A 179 2.47 -3.33 17.66
N ARG A 180 1.69 -4.37 17.36
CA ARG A 180 1.39 -4.76 15.99
C ARG A 180 -0.11 -4.66 15.76
N ALA A 181 -0.52 -3.85 14.79
CA ALA A 181 -1.90 -3.76 14.34
C ALA A 181 -2.06 -4.49 13.00
N THR A 182 -3.08 -5.33 12.89
CA THR A 182 -3.47 -5.98 11.64
C THR A 182 -4.87 -5.54 11.26
N PHE A 183 -5.02 -4.95 10.09
CA PHE A 183 -6.29 -4.52 9.51
C PHE A 183 -6.73 -5.51 8.42
N PHE A 184 -8.04 -5.67 8.29
CA PHE A 184 -8.66 -6.59 7.34
C PHE A 184 -9.87 -5.94 6.66
N GLY A 185 -10.05 -6.24 5.37
CA GLY A 185 -11.24 -5.89 4.60
C GLY A 185 -11.28 -4.42 4.17
N ASN A 186 -11.46 -4.20 2.86
CA ASN A 186 -11.69 -2.89 2.23
C ASN A 186 -10.77 -1.77 2.74
N ILE A 187 -9.48 -2.06 2.89
CA ILE A 187 -8.55 -1.11 3.51
C ILE A 187 -8.31 0.05 2.56
N ILE A 188 -8.39 1.26 3.11
CA ILE A 188 -7.95 2.49 2.48
C ILE A 188 -7.01 3.20 3.46
N LEU A 189 -5.74 3.33 3.09
CA LEU A 189 -4.76 4.15 3.80
C LEU A 189 -4.48 5.39 2.96
N SER A 190 -4.63 6.57 3.52
CA SER A 190 -4.42 7.83 2.79
C SER A 190 -3.61 8.85 3.60
N ASN A 191 -2.75 9.58 2.91
CA ASN A 191 -2.14 10.83 3.37
C ASN A 191 -2.21 11.89 2.26
N ASP A 192 -1.55 13.02 2.44
CA ASP A 192 -1.58 14.14 1.48
C ASP A 192 -1.02 13.76 0.09
N ASP A 193 -0.14 12.77 0.01
CA ASP A 193 0.61 12.41 -1.20
C ASP A 193 0.18 11.07 -1.81
N VAL A 194 -0.42 10.17 -1.03
CA VAL A 194 -0.59 8.77 -1.39
C VAL A 194 -1.92 8.22 -0.86
N VAL A 195 -2.59 7.43 -1.71
CA VAL A 195 -3.72 6.56 -1.31
C VAL A 195 -3.38 5.12 -1.64
N ILE A 196 -3.52 4.21 -0.69
CA ILE A 196 -3.29 2.77 -0.84
C ILE A 196 -4.58 2.02 -0.53
N THR A 197 -4.98 1.12 -1.42
CA THR A 197 -6.08 0.17 -1.19
C THR A 197 -5.60 -1.27 -1.18
N ALA A 198 -6.16 -2.09 -0.31
CA ALA A 198 -5.80 -3.50 -0.15
C ALA A 198 -6.84 -4.29 0.68
N ASN A 199 -6.62 -5.60 0.85
CA ASN A 199 -7.45 -6.44 1.71
C ASN A 199 -6.85 -6.72 3.09
N ARG A 200 -5.52 -6.56 3.25
CA ARG A 200 -4.85 -6.72 4.54
C ARG A 200 -3.66 -5.77 4.71
N LEU A 201 -3.52 -5.18 5.89
CA LEU A 201 -2.41 -4.32 6.29
C LEU A 201 -1.90 -4.79 7.66
N ILE A 202 -0.58 -4.98 7.80
CA ILE A 202 0.09 -5.18 9.08
C ILE A 202 0.97 -3.96 9.32
N SER A 203 0.75 -3.26 10.42
CA SER A 203 1.52 -2.10 10.86
C SER A 203 2.25 -2.44 12.16
N TYR A 204 3.55 -2.21 12.19
CA TYR A 204 4.38 -2.37 13.39
C TYR A 204 4.47 -0.99 14.05
N LEU A 205 3.66 -0.70 15.05
CA LEU A 205 3.43 0.67 15.54
C LEU A 205 4.66 1.36 16.18
N ASP A 206 5.70 0.60 16.53
CA ASP A 206 6.98 1.13 17.02
C ASP A 206 8.06 1.21 15.93
N GLU A 207 7.81 0.65 14.75
CA GLU A 207 8.69 0.69 13.59
C GLU A 207 7.97 1.49 12.49
N GLU A 208 8.60 2.37 11.72
CA GLU A 208 7.89 2.95 10.56
C GLU A 208 7.80 1.92 9.42
N ARG A 209 7.13 0.79 9.68
CA ARG A 209 7.12 -0.42 8.86
C ARG A 209 5.70 -0.95 8.68
N ASN A 210 5.35 -1.19 7.42
CA ASN A 210 4.05 -1.73 7.03
C ASN A 210 4.19 -2.85 5.99
N ILE A 211 3.27 -3.82 6.05
CA ILE A 211 3.13 -4.90 5.07
C ILE A 211 1.69 -4.86 4.56
N VAL A 212 1.52 -4.71 3.25
CA VAL A 212 0.21 -4.56 2.61
C VAL A 212 0.03 -5.68 1.60
N THR A 213 -1.09 -6.41 1.67
CA THR A 213 -1.32 -7.62 0.87
C THR A 213 -2.76 -7.73 0.39
N GLY A 214 -2.98 -8.61 -0.59
CA GLY A 214 -4.31 -8.98 -1.08
C GLY A 214 -4.84 -8.02 -2.13
N GLY A 215 -4.07 -7.80 -3.19
CA GLY A 215 -4.45 -6.92 -4.31
C GLY A 215 -4.21 -5.46 -3.98
N VAL A 216 -2.93 -5.08 -3.90
CA VAL A 216 -2.53 -3.72 -3.53
C VAL A 216 -2.66 -2.79 -4.73
N THR A 217 -3.30 -1.65 -4.53
CA THR A 217 -3.25 -0.51 -5.46
C THR A 217 -2.77 0.72 -4.73
N LEU A 218 -1.68 1.31 -5.19
CA LEU A 218 -1.15 2.59 -4.71
C LEU A 218 -1.42 3.67 -5.76
N TYR A 219 -1.95 4.80 -5.32
CA TYR A 219 -2.10 6.03 -6.07
C TYR A 219 -1.15 7.07 -5.48
N TRP A 220 -0.13 7.46 -6.23
CA TRP A 220 0.70 8.61 -5.91
C TRP A 220 0.02 9.85 -6.49
N LEU A 221 -0.46 10.73 -5.61
CA LEU A 221 -1.24 11.90 -5.98
C LEU A 221 -0.37 12.96 -6.67
N ALA A 222 -1.02 13.77 -7.49
CA ALA A 222 -0.36 14.84 -8.22
C ALA A 222 0.16 15.93 -7.27
N GLU A 223 1.46 16.20 -7.29
CA GLU A 223 2.03 17.36 -6.59
C GLU A 223 1.94 18.60 -7.50
N PRO A 224 1.22 19.66 -7.11
CA PRO A 224 1.24 20.91 -7.86
C PRO A 224 2.63 21.54 -7.75
N SER A 225 3.44 21.35 -8.79
CA SER A 225 4.79 21.89 -8.85
C SER A 225 4.78 23.42 -8.98
N ARG A 226 4.91 24.15 -7.86
CA ARG A 226 4.90 25.62 -7.84
C ARG A 226 6.19 26.26 -8.38
N ASN A 227 7.31 25.51 -8.48
CA ASN A 227 8.64 26.06 -8.77
C ASN A 227 9.44 25.32 -9.85
N ALA A 228 8.81 24.53 -10.73
CA ALA A 228 9.56 23.84 -11.79
C ALA A 228 9.97 24.81 -12.89
N THR A 229 11.28 24.91 -13.13
CA THR A 229 11.86 25.63 -14.28
C THR A 229 11.63 24.91 -15.60
N ASP A 230 11.33 23.60 -15.57
CA ASP A 230 10.99 22.76 -16.72
C ASP A 230 9.51 22.35 -16.66
N SER A 231 8.71 22.84 -17.63
CA SER A 231 7.27 22.58 -17.79
C SER A 231 6.95 21.08 -17.82
N ARG A 232 7.83 20.26 -18.39
CA ARG A 232 7.66 18.80 -18.48
C ARG A 232 7.87 18.11 -17.14
N LYS A 233 8.83 18.58 -16.33
CA LYS A 233 8.99 18.07 -14.94
C LYS A 233 7.77 18.43 -14.10
N ALA A 234 7.23 19.63 -14.28
CA ALA A 234 5.98 20.03 -13.66
C ALA A 234 4.84 19.10 -14.09
N GLU A 235 4.72 18.83 -15.40
CA GLU A 235 3.70 17.95 -15.96
C GLU A 235 3.79 16.55 -15.36
N ILE A 236 4.95 15.89 -15.42
CA ILE A 236 5.15 14.53 -14.88
C ILE A 236 4.79 14.46 -13.39
N ARG A 237 5.17 15.46 -12.58
CA ARG A 237 4.85 15.49 -11.13
C ARG A 237 3.38 15.79 -10.84
N SER A 238 2.71 16.50 -11.75
CA SER A 238 1.29 16.82 -11.64
C SER A 238 0.35 15.70 -12.13
N LYS A 239 0.88 14.55 -12.55
CA LYS A 239 0.07 13.41 -12.96
C LYS A 239 0.10 12.32 -11.89
N GLU A 240 -1.08 11.86 -11.54
CA GLU A 240 -1.26 10.70 -10.70
C GLU A 240 -0.52 9.47 -11.29
N THR A 241 0.15 8.73 -10.42
CA THR A 241 0.76 7.44 -10.77
C THR A 241 0.04 6.34 -10.04
N LYS A 242 -0.46 5.34 -10.78
CA LYS A 242 -1.11 4.15 -10.23
C LYS A 242 -0.15 2.97 -10.30
N ILE A 243 0.10 2.31 -9.16
CA ILE A 243 0.90 1.09 -9.06
C ILE A 243 0.00 -0.03 -8.55
N THR A 244 -0.07 -1.16 -9.24
CA THR A 244 -0.75 -2.37 -8.76
C THR A 244 0.22 -3.52 -8.56
N CYS A 245 0.06 -4.28 -7.49
CA CYS A 245 0.88 -5.46 -7.16
C CYS A 245 0.14 -6.40 -6.20
N GLN A 246 0.72 -7.55 -5.86
CA GLN A 246 0.11 -8.46 -4.87
C GLN A 246 0.50 -8.12 -3.44
N GLU A 247 1.72 -7.63 -3.24
CA GLU A 247 2.28 -7.33 -1.93
C GLU A 247 3.16 -6.08 -1.99
N MET A 248 3.07 -5.25 -0.95
CA MET A 248 3.90 -4.07 -0.77
C MET A 248 4.48 -4.04 0.64
N PHE A 249 5.77 -3.73 0.73
CA PHE A 249 6.48 -3.50 1.99
C PHE A 249 6.92 -2.05 2.07
N TYR A 250 6.56 -1.39 3.15
CA TYR A 250 7.06 -0.08 3.52
C TYR A 250 8.00 -0.21 4.71
N ASN A 251 9.16 0.44 4.66
CA ASN A 251 10.06 0.52 5.78
C ASN A 251 10.80 1.85 5.76
N LYS A 252 10.71 2.59 6.86
CA LYS A 252 11.49 3.81 7.08
C LYS A 252 12.34 3.69 8.33
N LYS A 253 13.63 3.96 8.18
CA LYS A 253 14.61 3.95 9.25
C LYS A 253 15.46 5.22 9.16
N LYS A 254 15.33 6.10 10.14
CA LYS A 254 15.95 7.45 10.11
C LYS A 254 15.50 8.20 8.84
N ASP A 255 16.45 8.60 8.00
CA ASP A 255 16.21 9.32 6.74
C ASP A 255 16.14 8.38 5.52
N GLU A 256 16.11 7.07 5.73
CA GLU A 256 16.06 6.07 4.66
C GLU A 256 14.66 5.47 4.58
N GLU A 257 13.99 5.73 3.45
CA GLU A 257 12.67 5.23 3.12
C GLU A 257 12.76 4.25 1.97
N PHE A 258 12.18 3.07 2.18
CA PHE A 258 12.17 1.98 1.21
C PHE A 258 10.76 1.47 0.99
N ILE A 259 10.39 1.34 -0.28
CA ILE A 259 9.12 0.71 -0.67
C ILE A 259 9.44 -0.42 -1.63
N THR A 260 9.01 -1.63 -1.31
CA THR A 260 9.15 -2.80 -2.18
C THR A 260 7.76 -3.22 -2.65
N PHE A 261 7.63 -3.53 -3.93
CA PHE A 261 6.42 -4.07 -4.52
C PHE A 261 6.76 -5.43 -5.11
N ASN A 262 5.94 -6.45 -4.84
CA ASN A 262 6.18 -7.80 -5.31
C ASN A 262 5.00 -8.35 -6.11
N TYR A 263 5.36 -9.11 -7.14
CA TYR A 263 4.51 -9.91 -8.02
C TYR A 263 3.55 -9.11 -8.91
N ASN A 264 3.70 -9.27 -10.22
CA ASN A 264 2.83 -8.71 -11.26
C ASN A 264 2.69 -7.19 -11.13
N ILE A 265 3.81 -6.49 -11.07
CA ILE A 265 3.84 -5.03 -10.96
C ILE A 265 3.32 -4.43 -12.25
N LYS A 266 2.39 -3.50 -12.11
CA LYS A 266 1.96 -2.61 -13.20
C LYS A 266 1.97 -1.18 -12.71
N VAL A 267 2.74 -0.33 -13.37
CA VAL A 267 2.79 1.11 -13.13
C VAL A 267 2.10 1.80 -14.30
N VAL A 268 1.16 2.69 -14.01
CA VAL A 268 0.44 3.48 -15.01
C VAL A 268 0.57 4.94 -14.64
N GLN A 269 1.08 5.75 -15.56
CA GLN A 269 1.08 7.21 -15.44
C GLN A 269 0.74 7.82 -16.79
N ASN A 270 -0.48 8.34 -16.91
CA ASN A 270 -1.02 8.86 -18.17
C ASN A 270 -0.86 7.81 -19.29
N ASN A 271 -0.11 8.14 -20.35
CA ASN A 271 0.11 7.29 -21.51
C ASN A 271 1.38 6.40 -21.40
N LYS A 272 1.84 6.14 -20.18
CA LYS A 272 3.00 5.28 -19.90
C LYS A 272 2.55 4.12 -19.04
N ILE A 273 2.89 2.91 -19.48
CA ILE A 273 2.58 1.68 -18.74
C ILE A 273 3.87 0.89 -18.61
N LEU A 274 4.23 0.50 -17.38
CA LEU A 274 5.38 -0.36 -17.10
C LEU A 274 4.88 -1.63 -16.44
N TYR A 275 5.52 -2.75 -16.76
CA TYR A 275 5.30 -4.05 -16.13
C TYR A 275 6.62 -4.64 -15.65
N GLY A 276 6.58 -5.40 -14.57
CA GLY A 276 7.70 -6.21 -14.09
C GLY A 276 7.27 -7.15 -12.96
N ASP A 277 8.21 -7.94 -12.45
CA ASP A 277 7.92 -8.94 -11.40
C ASP A 277 8.12 -8.37 -10.00
N MET A 278 9.09 -7.48 -9.82
CA MET A 278 9.40 -6.81 -8.56
C MET A 278 9.76 -5.35 -8.81
N ALA A 279 9.40 -4.46 -7.90
CA ALA A 279 9.87 -3.08 -7.91
C ALA A 279 10.36 -2.64 -6.53
N PHE A 280 11.25 -1.67 -6.54
CA PHE A 280 11.85 -1.11 -5.34
C PHE A 280 12.04 0.39 -5.49
N TYR A 281 11.62 1.16 -4.50
CA TYR A 281 11.83 2.60 -4.43
C TYR A 281 12.73 2.92 -3.24
N ASN A 282 13.79 3.69 -3.51
CA ASN A 282 14.67 4.26 -2.49
C ASN A 282 14.39 5.77 -2.40
N GLY A 283 13.78 6.21 -1.31
CA GLY A 283 13.39 7.60 -1.08
C GLY A 283 14.56 8.55 -0.88
N LYS A 284 15.74 8.07 -0.46
CA LYS A 284 16.96 8.86 -0.28
C LYS A 284 17.68 9.11 -1.60
N GLU A 285 17.81 8.06 -2.42
CA GLU A 285 18.41 8.16 -3.76
C GLU A 285 17.44 8.67 -4.82
N LYS A 286 16.15 8.76 -4.49
CA LYS A 286 15.07 9.11 -5.42
C LYS A 286 15.04 8.20 -6.66
N LYS A 287 15.42 6.94 -6.49
CA LYS A 287 15.46 5.95 -7.57
C LYS A 287 14.34 4.91 -7.43
N PHE A 288 13.71 4.64 -8.56
CA PHE A 288 12.77 3.54 -8.74
C PHE A 288 13.44 2.46 -9.60
N TYR A 289 13.37 1.24 -9.12
CA TYR A 289 13.91 0.06 -9.76
C TYR A 289 12.76 -0.90 -10.09
N LEU A 290 12.80 -1.51 -11.26
CA LEU A 290 11.83 -2.49 -11.73
C LEU A 290 12.62 -3.67 -12.31
N TYR A 291 12.30 -4.89 -11.86
CA TYR A 291 13.06 -6.09 -12.18
C TYR A 291 12.14 -7.21 -12.69
N GLY A 292 12.70 -8.05 -13.55
CA GLY A 292 12.09 -9.28 -14.05
C GLY A 292 11.01 -9.00 -15.09
N ASN A 293 11.20 -9.55 -16.30
CA ASN A 293 10.24 -9.45 -17.41
C ASN A 293 9.76 -7.99 -17.66
N VAL A 294 10.69 -7.03 -17.64
CA VAL A 294 10.37 -5.61 -17.77
C VAL A 294 9.76 -5.34 -19.14
N LYS A 295 8.59 -4.71 -19.16
CA LYS A 295 7.91 -4.26 -20.39
C LYS A 295 7.45 -2.83 -20.20
N ILE A 296 7.69 -1.99 -21.19
CA ILE A 296 7.32 -0.57 -21.19
C ILE A 296 6.49 -0.31 -22.43
N GLU A 297 5.30 0.25 -22.25
CA GLU A 297 4.45 0.74 -23.32
C GLU A 297 4.34 2.26 -23.23
N LEU A 298 4.74 2.94 -24.29
CA LEU A 298 4.70 4.39 -24.40
C LEU A 298 3.89 4.77 -25.63
N THR A 299 2.93 5.69 -25.52
CA THR A 299 2.24 6.20 -26.72
C THR A 299 3.13 7.08 -27.60
N SER A 300 4.11 7.74 -26.98
CA SER A 300 5.09 8.60 -27.66
C SER A 300 6.35 8.73 -26.79
N LEU A 301 7.45 9.16 -27.39
CA LEU A 301 8.71 9.51 -26.73
C LEU A 301 8.80 11.03 -26.46
N GLU A 302 7.82 11.83 -26.88
CA GLU A 302 7.80 13.29 -26.67
C GLU A 302 7.99 13.69 -25.20
N TRP A 303 7.53 12.87 -24.25
CA TRP A 303 7.67 13.15 -22.83
C TRP A 303 9.11 13.09 -22.32
N LEU A 304 10.05 12.54 -23.10
CA LEU A 304 11.47 12.59 -22.76
C LEU A 304 12.08 13.94 -23.12
N LEU A 305 11.54 14.61 -24.14
CA LEU A 305 12.12 15.83 -24.70
C LEU A 305 11.63 17.11 -24.02
N LYS A 306 12.55 18.05 -23.81
CA LYS A 306 12.30 19.44 -23.45
C LYS A 306 11.54 20.14 -24.57
N ASP A 307 10.70 21.11 -24.20
CA ASP A 307 9.85 21.81 -25.17
C ASP A 307 10.64 22.59 -26.23
N GLN A 308 11.83 23.07 -25.89
CA GLN A 308 12.72 23.71 -26.86
C GLN A 308 13.21 22.73 -27.92
N THR A 309 13.57 21.51 -27.52
CA THR A 309 14.06 20.46 -28.41
C THR A 309 12.96 20.01 -29.35
N LYS A 310 11.75 19.74 -28.83
CA LYS A 310 10.56 19.43 -29.65
C LYS A 310 10.31 20.45 -30.77
N LYS A 311 10.45 21.75 -30.46
CA LYS A 311 10.24 22.85 -31.42
C LYS A 311 11.39 22.99 -32.43
N LYS A 312 12.61 22.58 -32.05
CA LYS A 312 13.83 22.74 -32.86
C LYS A 312 14.11 21.58 -33.81
N LEU A 313 13.53 20.40 -33.59
CA LEU A 313 13.65 19.28 -34.51
C LEU A 313 13.33 19.75 -35.93
N LYS A 314 14.20 19.46 -36.89
CA LYS A 314 14.04 19.86 -38.29
C LYS A 314 13.60 18.68 -39.13
N ASP A 315 14.19 17.52 -38.86
CA ASP A 315 13.97 16.32 -39.64
C ASP A 315 12.53 15.80 -39.47
N LYS A 316 11.89 15.52 -40.60
CA LYS A 316 10.49 15.05 -40.62
C LYS A 316 10.40 13.66 -40.02
N GLU A 317 11.37 12.80 -40.31
CA GLU A 317 11.37 11.42 -39.82
C GLU A 317 11.52 11.38 -38.30
N SER A 318 12.42 12.19 -37.74
CA SER A 318 12.62 12.36 -36.30
C SER A 318 11.36 12.87 -35.59
N LYS A 319 10.67 13.86 -36.17
CA LYS A 319 9.37 14.36 -35.66
C LYS A 319 8.28 13.30 -35.64
N GLU A 320 8.26 12.42 -36.64
CA GLU A 320 7.32 11.29 -36.68
C GLU A 320 7.70 10.23 -35.64
N ALA A 321 8.97 9.82 -35.59
CA ALA A 321 9.46 8.76 -34.73
C ALA A 321 9.20 9.02 -33.23
N ILE A 322 9.35 10.27 -32.76
CA ILE A 322 9.07 10.60 -31.35
C ILE A 322 7.59 10.55 -30.99
N LYS A 323 6.68 10.56 -31.97
CA LYS A 323 5.23 10.47 -31.78
C LYS A 323 4.70 9.05 -31.91
N GLU A 324 5.53 8.13 -32.38
CA GLU A 324 5.14 6.74 -32.58
C GLU A 324 5.04 5.98 -31.24
N LYS A 325 4.07 5.06 -31.18
CA LYS A 325 3.96 4.13 -30.06
C LYS A 325 5.25 3.31 -29.98
N THR A 326 5.80 3.23 -28.78
CA THR A 326 7.08 2.55 -28.53
C THR A 326 6.87 1.47 -27.47
N TYR A 327 7.37 0.28 -27.76
CA TYR A 327 7.45 -0.83 -26.81
C TYR A 327 8.91 -1.09 -26.47
N ILE A 328 9.21 -1.30 -25.20
CA ILE A 328 10.56 -1.64 -24.75
C ILE A 328 10.48 -2.85 -23.85
N THR A 329 11.35 -3.84 -24.05
CA THR A 329 11.52 -4.98 -23.14
C THR A 329 12.93 -5.02 -22.57
N GLY A 330 13.09 -5.60 -21.39
CA GLY A 330 14.38 -5.92 -20.79
C GLY A 330 14.22 -6.67 -19.46
N ASP A 331 15.29 -6.78 -18.68
CA ASP A 331 15.29 -7.47 -17.37
C ASP A 331 15.27 -6.51 -16.19
N GLU A 332 15.83 -5.30 -16.35
CA GLU A 332 15.90 -4.28 -15.31
C GLU A 332 15.61 -2.90 -15.91
N LEU A 333 14.85 -2.08 -15.18
CA LEU A 333 14.74 -0.64 -15.38
C LEU A 333 15.11 0.10 -14.10
N VAL A 334 15.91 1.16 -14.24
CA VAL A 334 16.22 2.13 -13.19
C VAL A 334 15.79 3.51 -13.66
N PHE A 335 14.96 4.19 -12.88
CA PHE A 335 14.54 5.57 -13.11
C PHE A 335 14.96 6.45 -11.93
N ASN A 336 15.63 7.57 -12.21
CA ASN A 336 16.01 8.55 -11.21
C ASN A 336 15.09 9.77 -11.27
N ARG A 337 14.32 10.04 -10.20
CA ARG A 337 13.32 11.12 -10.15
C ARG A 337 13.93 12.53 -10.08
N ASP A 338 15.18 12.67 -9.67
CA ASP A 338 15.82 13.99 -9.56
C ASP A 338 16.27 14.52 -10.92
N ASN A 339 16.96 13.66 -11.67
CA ASN A 339 17.51 14.03 -12.97
C ASN A 339 16.72 13.50 -14.16
N ASN A 340 15.74 12.60 -13.96
CA ASN A 340 14.96 11.91 -15.01
C ASN A 340 15.77 10.97 -15.92
N ASP A 341 16.95 10.53 -15.48
CA ASP A 341 17.71 9.54 -16.21
C ASP A 341 17.03 8.16 -16.12
N ILE A 342 17.14 7.39 -17.20
CA ILE A 342 16.55 6.05 -17.32
C ILE A 342 17.63 5.09 -17.80
N ILE A 343 17.76 3.95 -17.14
CA ILE A 343 18.63 2.86 -17.58
C ILE A 343 17.80 1.60 -17.71
N ILE A 344 17.94 0.91 -18.82
CA ILE A 344 17.31 -0.40 -19.08
C ILE A 344 18.43 -1.39 -19.40
N ARG A 345 18.38 -2.60 -18.83
CA ARG A 345 19.39 -3.64 -19.02
C ARG A 345 18.76 -5.00 -19.27
N GLY A 346 19.54 -5.89 -19.87
CA GLY A 346 19.21 -7.30 -20.10
C GLY A 346 18.40 -7.47 -21.38
N ASP A 347 19.08 -7.85 -22.47
CA ASP A 347 18.51 -8.09 -23.80
C ASP A 347 17.45 -7.06 -24.21
N VAL A 348 17.83 -5.78 -24.12
CA VAL A 348 16.92 -4.67 -24.38
C VAL A 348 16.50 -4.68 -25.83
N HIS A 349 15.19 -4.66 -26.05
CA HIS A 349 14.57 -4.57 -27.36
C HIS A 349 13.59 -3.41 -27.38
N VAL A 350 13.81 -2.46 -28.29
CA VAL A 350 12.97 -1.30 -28.55
C VAL A 350 12.25 -1.51 -29.89
N ASP A 351 10.94 -1.54 -29.86
CA ASP A 351 10.09 -1.75 -31.02
C ASP A 351 9.19 -0.54 -31.30
N GLN A 352 9.25 -0.05 -32.53
CA GLN A 352 8.39 1.00 -33.09
C GLN A 352 7.79 0.54 -34.42
N PRO A 353 6.72 1.17 -34.94
CA PRO A 353 6.12 0.83 -36.23
C PRO A 353 7.11 0.81 -37.40
N LYS A 354 8.05 1.76 -37.43
CA LYS A 354 9.05 1.87 -38.51
C LYS A 354 10.47 1.48 -38.09
N ASN A 355 10.77 1.38 -36.80
CA ASN A 355 12.14 1.20 -36.32
C ASN A 355 12.21 0.09 -35.28
N GLU A 356 13.39 -0.50 -35.15
CA GLU A 356 13.67 -1.53 -34.16
C GLU A 356 15.12 -1.40 -33.71
N ALA A 357 15.38 -1.59 -32.42
CA ALA A 357 16.72 -1.55 -31.86
C ALA A 357 16.92 -2.62 -30.77
N PHE A 358 18.11 -3.20 -30.74
CA PHE A 358 18.56 -4.18 -29.76
C PHE A 358 19.85 -3.69 -29.11
N ALA A 359 20.01 -3.94 -27.81
CA ALA A 359 21.22 -3.66 -27.04
C ALA A 359 21.20 -4.44 -25.72
N GLY A 360 22.36 -4.70 -25.10
CA GLY A 360 22.41 -5.20 -23.72
C GLY A 360 22.01 -4.13 -22.71
N ILE A 361 22.30 -2.86 -23.01
CA ILE A 361 22.00 -1.72 -22.14
C ILE A 361 21.53 -0.52 -22.97
N VAL A 362 20.48 0.15 -22.49
CA VAL A 362 20.02 1.45 -23.00
C VAL A 362 20.03 2.47 -21.86
N ASN A 363 20.76 3.56 -22.02
CA ASN A 363 20.82 4.66 -21.06
C ASN A 363 20.32 5.96 -21.70
N TYR A 364 19.30 6.57 -21.10
CA TYR A 364 18.82 7.90 -21.43
C TYR A 364 19.28 8.90 -20.36
N THR A 365 19.89 10.00 -20.82
CA THR A 365 20.28 11.12 -19.94
C THR A 365 19.49 12.39 -20.25
N ASP A 366 18.77 12.92 -19.26
CA ASP A 366 17.89 14.09 -19.46
C ASP A 366 18.68 15.40 -19.65
N LYS A 367 19.89 15.45 -19.07
CA LYS A 367 20.78 16.62 -19.17
C LYS A 367 21.05 16.96 -20.64
N ASN A 368 21.41 15.95 -21.43
CA ASN A 368 21.82 16.09 -22.82
C ASN A 368 20.74 15.62 -23.82
N GLU A 369 19.62 15.06 -23.34
CA GLU A 369 18.61 14.40 -24.17
C GLU A 369 19.25 13.37 -25.11
N GLN A 370 20.06 12.48 -24.53
CA GLN A 370 20.90 11.54 -25.25
C GLN A 370 20.54 10.11 -24.87
N PHE A 371 20.35 9.26 -25.88
CA PHE A 371 20.37 7.81 -25.69
C PHE A 371 21.76 7.25 -25.98
N THR A 372 22.18 6.31 -25.15
CA THR A 372 23.41 5.52 -25.33
C THR A 372 23.03 4.05 -25.28
N LEU A 373 23.26 3.34 -26.38
CA LEU A 373 23.05 1.91 -26.52
C LEU A 373 24.42 1.24 -26.45
N LEU A 374 24.52 0.18 -25.66
CA LEU A 374 25.76 -0.55 -25.42
C LEU A 374 25.51 -2.05 -25.53
N GLU A 375 26.57 -2.79 -25.85
CA GLU A 375 26.63 -4.26 -25.87
C GLU A 375 25.77 -4.86 -26.99
N ALA A 376 26.42 -5.22 -28.10
CA ALA A 376 25.79 -5.86 -29.27
C ALA A 376 24.60 -5.04 -29.83
N VAL A 377 24.87 -3.77 -30.12
CA VAL A 377 23.85 -2.85 -30.64
C VAL A 377 23.46 -3.24 -32.06
N LYS A 378 22.16 -3.38 -32.31
CA LYS A 378 21.60 -3.56 -33.64
C LYS A 378 20.45 -2.62 -33.85
N ILE A 379 20.47 -1.81 -34.90
CA ILE A 379 19.41 -0.85 -35.19
C ILE A 379 18.99 -1.01 -36.64
N ARG A 380 17.68 -1.01 -36.91
CA ARG A 380 17.15 -0.97 -38.27
C ARG A 380 15.92 -0.10 -38.39
N LYS A 381 15.72 0.39 -39.61
CA LYS A 381 14.40 0.77 -40.09
C LYS A 381 13.74 -0.47 -40.68
N LYS A 382 12.53 -0.82 -40.24
CA LYS A 382 11.81 -2.01 -40.68
C LYS A 382 11.64 -2.01 -42.21
N GLY A 383 11.98 -3.13 -42.82
CA GLY A 383 12.04 -3.26 -44.29
C GLY A 383 13.27 -2.62 -44.94
N LYS A 384 14.23 -2.15 -44.13
CA LYS A 384 15.55 -1.70 -44.56
C LYS A 384 16.64 -2.45 -43.78
N ASP A 385 17.83 -1.93 -43.99
CA ASP A 385 19.15 -2.37 -43.63
C ASP A 385 19.46 -2.23 -42.14
N TRP A 386 20.31 -3.13 -41.64
CA TRP A 386 20.80 -3.13 -40.26
C TRP A 386 22.09 -2.32 -40.12
N ILE A 387 22.21 -1.65 -38.99
CA ILE A 387 23.47 -1.13 -38.46
C ILE A 387 23.79 -1.94 -37.20
N ASP A 388 24.91 -2.66 -37.23
CA ASP A 388 25.46 -3.38 -36.09
C ASP A 388 26.68 -2.63 -35.55
N SER A 389 26.79 -2.47 -34.24
CA SER A 389 27.95 -1.86 -33.57
C SER A 389 28.09 -2.33 -32.12
N GLU A 390 29.20 -2.00 -31.45
CA GLU A 390 29.31 -2.27 -30.00
C GLU A 390 28.67 -1.15 -29.16
N GLU A 391 28.59 0.05 -29.72
CA GLU A 391 28.07 1.24 -29.06
C GLU A 391 27.32 2.09 -30.11
N ALA A 392 26.21 2.70 -29.70
CA ALA A 392 25.56 3.73 -30.48
C ALA A 392 25.06 4.88 -29.60
N LYS A 393 25.14 6.11 -30.10
CA LYS A 393 24.64 7.31 -29.43
C LYS A 393 23.65 8.03 -30.32
N MET A 394 22.56 8.49 -29.72
CA MET A 394 21.57 9.36 -30.35
C MET A 394 21.48 10.65 -29.57
N PHE A 395 21.90 11.76 -30.18
CA PHE A 395 21.84 13.11 -29.62
C PHE A 395 20.59 13.80 -30.16
N LEU A 396 19.52 13.83 -29.38
CA LEU A 396 18.21 14.28 -29.86
C LEU A 396 18.17 15.80 -30.14
N GLN A 397 19.00 16.59 -29.46
CA GLN A 397 19.11 18.03 -29.69
C GLN A 397 19.76 18.38 -31.03
N GLU A 398 20.72 17.56 -31.44
CA GLU A 398 21.55 17.80 -32.63
C GLU A 398 21.02 17.03 -33.85
N GLU A 399 20.07 16.11 -33.65
CA GLU A 399 19.58 15.15 -34.66
C GLU A 399 20.75 14.31 -35.22
N VAL A 400 21.71 13.95 -34.35
CA VAL A 400 22.93 13.20 -34.69
C VAL A 400 22.85 11.77 -34.15
N PHE A 401 23.19 10.82 -35.02
CA PHE A 401 23.38 9.41 -34.69
C PHE A 401 24.83 9.00 -34.93
N GLU A 402 25.45 8.38 -33.93
CA GLU A 402 26.82 7.86 -34.00
C GLU A 402 26.82 6.37 -33.69
N ALA A 403 27.28 5.55 -34.63
CA ALA A 403 27.62 4.15 -34.37
C ALA A 403 29.14 4.03 -34.20
N MET A 404 29.58 3.38 -33.13
CA MET A 404 30.98 3.31 -32.75
C MET A 404 31.40 1.86 -32.53
N ARG A 405 32.65 1.56 -32.94
CA ARG A 405 33.36 0.27 -32.78
C ARG A 405 32.68 -0.90 -33.50
N ARG A 406 33.47 -1.58 -34.34
CA ARG A 406 33.04 -2.73 -35.16
C ARG A 406 31.73 -2.47 -35.92
N VAL A 407 31.62 -1.29 -36.52
CA VAL A 407 30.42 -0.90 -37.26
C VAL A 407 30.31 -1.73 -38.53
N VAL A 408 29.21 -2.45 -38.68
CA VAL A 408 28.84 -3.19 -39.88
C VAL A 408 27.49 -2.68 -40.36
N THR A 409 27.33 -2.55 -41.68
CA THR A 409 26.06 -2.11 -42.28
C THR A 409 25.72 -3.04 -43.43
N GLU A 410 24.51 -3.59 -43.41
CA GLU A 410 24.05 -4.53 -44.43
C GLU A 410 23.05 -3.86 -45.37
N PHE A 411 23.40 -3.65 -46.65
CA PHE A 411 22.52 -2.95 -47.59
C PHE A 411 21.76 -3.86 -48.56
N THR A 412 20.44 -3.67 -48.69
CA THR A 412 19.58 -4.38 -49.63
C THR A 412 19.49 -3.60 -50.95
N ILE A 413 20.17 -4.10 -51.98
CA ILE A 413 20.17 -3.46 -53.31
C ILE A 413 19.05 -4.06 -54.18
N THR A 414 17.95 -3.33 -54.37
CA THR A 414 16.91 -3.72 -55.33
C THR A 414 17.37 -3.39 -56.75
N LYS A 415 17.68 -4.43 -57.55
CA LYS A 415 18.05 -4.26 -58.97
C LYS A 415 16.84 -3.73 -59.75
N LYS A 416 16.89 -2.48 -60.23
CA LYS A 416 15.90 -1.97 -61.19
C LYS A 416 15.98 -2.82 -62.47
N LYS A 417 14.87 -3.43 -62.88
CA LYS A 417 14.71 -4.07 -64.18
C LYS A 417 14.40 -3.05 -65.24
#